data_AF-A0A255T9B2-F1
#
_entry.id   AF-A0A255T9B2-F1
#
_cell.length_a   1.000
_cell.length_b   1.000
_cell.length_c   1.000
_cell.angle_alpha   90.00
_cell.angle_beta   90.00
_cell.angle_gamma   90.00
#
_symmetry.space_group_name_H-M   'P 1'
#
loop_
_entity.id
_entity.type
_entity.pdbx_description
1 polymer ?
#
loop_
_entity_poly.entity_id
_entity_poly.type
_entity_poly.pdbx_seq_one_letter_code
_entity_poly.pdbx_strand_id
1 'polypeptide(L)' 'MEWPKELLEVFEDPLFDDVRPKAPAPTAADRKDKQVAELEAWMAEHGREPQRNGDLMEKRMWARFEGLRRQL' A
#
# COMPACT_ATOMS: atom_id res chain seq x y z
N MET A 1 -7.20 -38.95 -3.62
CA MET A 1 -7.67 -39.16 -2.23
C MET A 1 -8.82 -38.20 -2.06
N GLU A 2 -10.02 -38.73 -1.84
CA GLU A 2 -11.23 -37.91 -1.72
C GLU A 2 -11.43 -37.51 -0.26
N TRP A 3 -11.82 -36.26 -0.03
CA TRP A 3 -12.11 -35.76 1.30
C TRP A 3 -13.50 -36.23 1.76
N PRO A 4 -13.70 -36.55 3.05
CA PRO A 4 -15.00 -36.83 3.63
C PRO A 4 -16.02 -35.70 3.38
N LYS A 5 -17.28 -36.07 3.13
CA LYS A 5 -18.37 -35.14 2.78
C LYS A 5 -18.64 -34.12 3.89
N GLU A 6 -18.54 -34.56 5.14
CA GLU A 6 -18.75 -33.74 6.33
C GLU A 6 -17.74 -32.58 6.41
N LEU A 7 -16.52 -32.77 5.92
CA LEU A 7 -15.51 -31.70 5.86
C LEU A 7 -15.80 -30.70 4.74
N LEU A 8 -16.39 -31.14 3.64
CA LEU A 8 -16.80 -30.26 2.55
C LEU A 8 -17.97 -29.36 2.99
N GLU A 9 -18.92 -29.90 3.76
CA GLU A 9 -20.06 -29.16 4.30
C GLU A 9 -19.64 -28.02 5.26
N VAL A 10 -18.52 -28.18 5.99
CA VAL A 10 -17.97 -27.14 6.88
C VAL A 10 -17.53 -25.88 6.12
N PHE A 11 -17.10 -26.01 4.86
CA PHE A 11 -16.73 -24.85 4.04
C PHE A 11 -17.93 -24.01 3.59
N GLU A 12 -19.14 -24.59 3.62
CA GLU A 12 -20.40 -23.93 3.27
C GLU A 12 -21.17 -23.42 4.50
N ASP A 13 -20.60 -23.57 5.70
CA ASP A 13 -21.24 -23.11 6.95
C ASP A 13 -21.23 -21.57 7.02
N PRO A 14 -22.41 -20.91 7.14
CA PRO A 14 -22.53 -19.46 7.27
C PRO A 14 -21.72 -18.86 8.43
N LEU A 15 -21.36 -19.66 9.44
CA LEU A 15 -20.45 -19.26 10.52
C LEU A 15 -19.11 -18.73 9.98
N PHE A 16 -18.66 -19.22 8.82
CA PHE A 16 -17.40 -18.83 8.20
C PHE A 16 -17.55 -17.76 7.11
N ASP A 17 -18.75 -17.18 6.92
CA ASP A 17 -19.00 -16.15 5.89
C ASP A 17 -18.06 -14.95 6.01
N ASP A 18 -17.66 -14.60 7.24
CA ASP A 18 -16.74 -13.51 7.54
C ASP A 18 -15.28 -13.96 7.74
N VAL A 19 -15.00 -15.26 7.65
CA VAL A 19 -13.64 -15.77 7.74
C VAL A 19 -12.95 -15.53 6.39
N ARG A 20 -11.97 -14.64 6.42
CA ARG A 20 -11.09 -14.34 5.29
C ARG A 20 -9.66 -14.63 5.69
N PRO A 21 -8.81 -15.09 4.75
CA PRO A 21 -7.37 -15.13 4.98
C PRO A 21 -6.89 -13.76 5.47
N LYS A 22 -6.04 -13.75 6.49
CA LYS A 22 -5.43 -12.51 6.98
C LYS A 22 -4.70 -11.84 5.81
N ALA A 23 -4.99 -10.56 5.58
CA ALA A 23 -4.29 -9.80 4.56
C ALA A 23 -2.77 -9.84 4.82
N PRO A 24 -1.94 -10.07 3.78
CA PRO A 24 -0.50 -10.06 3.95
C PRO A 24 -0.04 -8.68 4.44
N ALA A 25 0.99 -8.67 5.29
CA ALA A 25 1.58 -7.42 5.73
C ALA A 25 2.25 -6.70 4.54
N PRO A 26 2.17 -5.37 4.45
CA PRO A 26 2.81 -4.62 3.37
C PRO A 26 4.31 -4.92 3.30
N THR A 27 4.78 -5.23 2.11
CA THR A 27 6.20 -5.46 1.84
C THR A 27 6.99 -4.13 1.81
N ALA A 28 8.32 -4.22 1.71
CA ALA A 28 9.14 -3.03 1.47
C ALA A 28 8.86 -2.39 0.10
N ALA A 29 8.52 -3.20 -0.92
CA ALA A 29 8.14 -2.70 -2.24
C ALA A 29 6.81 -1.94 -2.18
N ASP A 30 5.79 -2.53 -1.54
CA ASP A 30 4.48 -1.89 -1.39
C ASP A 30 4.58 -0.52 -0.71
N ARG A 31 5.48 -0.41 0.28
CA ARG A 31 5.75 0.88 0.96
C ARG A 31 6.42 1.89 0.03
N LYS A 32 7.30 1.47 -0.88
CA LYS A 32 7.92 2.34 -1.87
C LYS A 32 6.89 2.80 -2.90
N ASP A 33 6.10 1.87 -3.44
CA ASP A 33 5.06 2.17 -4.43
C ASP A 33 4.05 3.17 -3.87
N LYS A 34 3.63 2.97 -2.61
CA LYS A 34 2.78 3.94 -1.90
C LYS A 34 3.43 5.32 -1.77
N GLN A 35 4.73 5.40 -1.47
CA GLN A 35 5.43 6.69 -1.36
C GLN A 35 5.51 7.41 -2.71
N VAL A 36 5.73 6.67 -3.80
CA VAL A 36 5.74 7.22 -5.16
C VAL A 36 4.35 7.75 -5.51
N ALA A 37 3.30 6.95 -5.30
CA ALA A 37 1.92 7.35 -5.57
C ALA A 37 1.50 8.60 -4.76
N GLU A 38 1.85 8.68 -3.47
CA GLU A 38 1.59 9.86 -2.63
C GLU A 38 2.30 11.11 -3.18
N LEU A 39 3.53 10.97 -3.68
CA LEU A 39 4.30 12.06 -4.24
C LEU A 39 3.74 12.53 -5.59
N GLU A 40 3.36 11.60 -6.46
CA GLU A 40 2.72 11.90 -7.75
C GLU A 40 1.38 12.61 -7.56
N ALA A 41 0.54 12.14 -6.63
CA ALA A 41 -0.72 12.79 -6.30
C ALA A 41 -0.50 14.23 -5.81
N TRP A 42 0.50 14.44 -4.96
CA TRP A 42 0.84 15.78 -4.48
C TRP A 42 1.31 16.70 -5.61
N MET A 43 2.20 16.21 -6.49
CA MET A 43 2.70 16.97 -7.63
C MET A 43 1.58 17.30 -8.63
N ALA A 44 0.63 16.38 -8.84
CA ALA A 44 -0.54 16.60 -9.67
C ALA A 44 -1.47 17.68 -9.10
N GLU A 45 -1.67 17.70 -7.79
CA GLU A 45 -2.47 18.73 -7.10
C GLU A 45 -1.80 20.11 -7.17
N HIS A 46 -0.48 20.19 -7.02
CA HIS A 46 0.25 21.46 -6.91
C HIS A 46 0.80 21.96 -8.25
N GLY A 47 0.84 21.11 -9.27
CA GLY A 47 1.39 21.42 -10.60
C GLY A 47 2.90 21.65 -10.63
N ARG A 48 3.64 21.24 -9.59
CA ARG A 48 5.09 21.45 -9.47
C ARG A 48 5.76 20.41 -8.58
N GLU A 49 7.09 20.32 -8.67
CA GLU A 49 7.91 19.54 -7.76
C GLU A 49 7.91 20.16 -6.34
N PRO A 50 8.00 19.33 -5.27
CA PRO A 50 8.09 19.82 -3.90
C PRO A 50 9.43 20.52 -3.65
N GLN A 51 9.41 21.55 -2.81
CA GLN A 51 10.58 22.36 -2.49
C GLN A 51 10.97 22.24 -1.01
N ARG A 52 12.27 22.43 -0.73
CA ARG A 52 12.82 22.32 0.62
C ARG A 52 12.30 23.39 1.59
N ASN A 53 11.93 24.55 1.08
CA ASN A 53 11.52 25.73 1.86
C ASN A 53 10.01 25.84 2.08
N GLY A 54 9.22 24.85 1.64
CA GLY A 54 7.78 24.81 1.85
C GLY A 54 7.35 24.55 3.29
N ASP A 55 6.05 24.30 3.44
CA ASP A 55 5.47 23.88 4.71
C ASP A 55 5.99 22.48 5.14
N LEU A 56 5.52 21.99 6.29
CA LEU A 56 5.96 20.69 6.82
C LEU A 56 5.63 19.53 5.86
N MET A 57 4.49 19.61 5.19
CA MET A 57 4.03 18.59 4.26
C MET A 57 4.94 18.58 3.02
N GLU A 58 5.15 19.75 2.43
CA GLU A 58 5.98 19.92 1.26
C GLU A 58 7.44 19.51 1.53
N LYS A 59 7.97 19.85 2.71
CA LYS A 59 9.30 19.38 3.15
C LYS A 59 9.40 17.86 3.19
N ARG A 60 8.34 17.18 3.66
CA ARG A 60 8.27 15.72 3.67
C ARG A 60 8.24 15.15 2.25
N MET A 61 7.49 15.76 1.34
CA MET A 61 7.50 15.37 -0.08
C MET A 61 8.85 15.62 -0.73
N TRP A 62 9.50 16.75 -0.45
CA TRP A 62 10.83 17.07 -0.95
C TRP A 62 11.87 16.04 -0.52
N ALA A 63 11.87 15.64 0.76
CA ALA A 63 12.80 14.62 1.26
C ALA A 63 12.58 13.25 0.57
N ARG A 64 11.31 12.88 0.32
CA ARG A 64 10.97 11.65 -0.43
C ARG A 64 11.44 11.72 -1.88
N PHE A 65 11.17 12.84 -2.53
CA PHE A 65 11.55 13.09 -3.91
C PHE A 65 13.06 13.02 -4.14
N GLU A 66 13.84 13.69 -3.28
CA GLU A 66 15.31 13.61 -3.29
C GLU A 66 15.81 12.18 -3.01
N GLY A 67 15.17 11.47 -2.06
CA GLY A 67 15.51 10.09 -1.76
C GLY A 67 15.29 9.13 -2.93
N LEU A 68 14.27 9.37 -3.75
CA LEU A 68 14.01 8.62 -4.99
C LEU A 68 15.00 8.99 -6.08
N ARG A 69 15.30 10.28 -6.29
CA ARG A 69 16.27 10.75 -7.30
C ARG A 69 17.66 10.14 -7.12
N ARG A 70 18.09 9.89 -5.88
CA ARG A 70 19.40 9.28 -5.59
C ARG A 70 19.47 7.77 -5.86
N GLN A 71 18.33 7.12 -6.07
CA GLN A 71 18.24 5.68 -6.37
C GLN A 71 18.20 5.40 -7.88
N LEU A 72 17.99 6.44 -8.71
CA LEU A 72 18.06 6.40 -10.17
C LEU A 72 19.49 6.74 -10.62
#